data_AF-A0A516NFN3-F1
#
_entry.id   AF-A0A516NFN3-F1
#
_cell.length_a   1.000
_cell.length_b   1.000
_cell.length_c   1.000
_cell.angle_alpha   90.00
_cell.angle_beta   90.00
_cell.angle_gamma   90.00
#
_symmetry.space_group_name_H-M   'P 1'
#
loop_
_entity.id
_entity.type
_entity.pdbx_description
1 polymer ?
#
loop_
_entity_poly.entity_id
_entity_poly.type
_entity_poly.pdbx_seq_one_letter_code
_entity_poly.pdbx_strand_id
1 'polypeptide(L)'
;MFPRERAVAVAAREPLPRWQELLAAFGAADTDQGSGHPLLDAAAALAELHRLRRSQPGHAAEIDCRRAELAAAIDGWVSAEPRRPESVGGFVDRMAAAHAHADRLLHSDIDIADDRVHAAWHRLAALADAWTDLTGRTP
;
A
#
# COMPACT_ATOMS: atom_id res chain seq x y z
N MET A 1 -26.05 15.33 -5.44
CA MET A 1 -25.42 14.21 -6.15
C MET A 1 -23.92 14.43 -6.08
N PHE A 2 -23.24 13.81 -5.11
CA PHE A 2 -21.86 14.16 -4.76
C PHE A 2 -20.86 13.49 -5.72
N PRO A 3 -19.83 14.22 -6.22
CA PRO A 3 -18.83 13.67 -7.15
C PRO A 3 -18.09 12.44 -6.60
N ARG A 4 -18.05 12.30 -5.27
CA ARG A 4 -17.42 11.19 -4.54
C ARG A 4 -18.08 9.83 -4.83
N GLU A 5 -19.39 9.79 -5.05
CA GLU A 5 -20.13 8.54 -5.31
C GLU A 5 -19.89 8.00 -6.74
N ARG A 6 -19.63 8.89 -7.70
CA ARG A 6 -19.26 8.50 -9.08
C ARG A 6 -17.83 7.96 -9.16
N ALA A 7 -16.90 8.50 -8.38
CA ALA A 7 -15.53 7.96 -8.29
C ALA A 7 -15.51 6.55 -7.66
N VAL A 8 -16.32 6.32 -6.63
CA VAL A 8 -16.47 5.00 -5.97
C VAL A 8 -17.02 3.94 -6.93
N ALA A 9 -17.98 4.30 -7.80
CA ALA A 9 -18.57 3.36 -8.76
C ALA A 9 -17.69 3.09 -10.01
N VAL A 10 -16.81 4.02 -10.40
CA VAL A 10 -15.89 3.86 -11.54
C VAL A 10 -14.70 2.98 -11.16
N ALA A 11 -14.14 3.18 -9.97
CA ALA A 11 -13.00 2.39 -9.48
C ALA A 11 -13.31 0.90 -9.30
N ALA A 12 -14.58 0.55 -9.03
CA ALA A 12 -15.03 -0.84 -8.95
C ALA A 12 -14.94 -1.60 -10.29
N ARG A 13 -14.67 -0.92 -11.42
CA ARG A 13 -14.54 -1.50 -12.77
C ARG A 13 -13.12 -1.40 -13.35
N GLU A 14 -12.21 -0.73 -12.67
CA GLU A 14 -10.83 -0.59 -13.14
C GLU A 14 -10.02 -1.83 -12.71
N PRO A 15 -9.19 -2.40 -13.59
CA PRO A 15 -8.37 -3.55 -13.22
C PRO A 15 -7.44 -3.15 -12.07
N LEU A 16 -7.24 -4.07 -11.11
CA LEU A 16 -6.32 -3.83 -10.00
C LEU A 16 -4.95 -3.35 -10.52
N PRO A 17 -4.33 -2.37 -9.85
CA PRO A 17 -3.04 -1.83 -10.26
C PRO A 17 -1.97 -2.91 -10.21
N ARG A 18 -0.94 -2.78 -11.06
CA ARG A 18 0.24 -3.63 -10.98
C ARG A 18 1.04 -3.30 -9.73
N TRP A 19 1.91 -4.23 -9.31
CA TRP A 19 2.79 -4.00 -8.17
C TRP A 19 3.71 -2.78 -8.39
N GLN A 20 4.14 -2.50 -9.63
CA GLN A 20 4.95 -1.32 -9.91
C GLN A 20 4.21 -0.01 -9.61
N GLU A 21 2.91 0.05 -9.92
CA GLU A 21 2.07 1.22 -9.67
C GLU A 21 1.87 1.42 -8.17
N LEU A 22 1.71 0.32 -7.41
CA LEU A 22 1.69 0.36 -5.95
C LEU A 22 3.03 0.87 -5.37
N LEU A 23 4.17 0.35 -5.83
CA LEU A 23 5.48 0.80 -5.35
C LEU A 23 5.73 2.28 -5.66
N ALA A 24 5.32 2.74 -6.85
CA ALA A 24 5.38 4.15 -7.20
C ALA A 24 4.51 5.01 -6.26
N ALA A 25 3.29 4.56 -5.96
CA ALA A 25 2.39 5.25 -5.04
C ALA A 25 2.94 5.29 -3.61
N PHE A 26 3.58 4.21 -3.12
CA PHE A 26 4.20 4.22 -1.80
C PHE A 26 5.34 5.24 -1.68
N GLY A 27 6.11 5.43 -2.75
CA GLY A 27 7.24 6.37 -2.80
C GLY A 27 6.84 7.84 -3.02
N ALA A 28 5.60 8.12 -3.40
CA ALA A 28 5.14 9.43 -3.85
C ALA A 28 4.84 10.43 -2.71
N ALA A 29 5.65 10.46 -1.65
CA ALA A 29 5.37 11.18 -0.39
C ALA A 29 5.00 12.68 -0.52
N ASP A 30 5.30 13.32 -1.67
CA ASP A 30 5.11 14.76 -1.90
C ASP A 30 4.35 15.13 -3.19
N THR A 31 3.74 14.18 -3.90
CA THR A 31 2.94 14.55 -5.09
C THR A 31 1.54 15.01 -4.65
N ASP A 32 1.31 16.33 -4.64
CA ASP A 32 -0.03 16.96 -4.44
C ASP A 32 -1.06 16.48 -5.49
N GLN A 33 -0.58 15.83 -6.55
CA GLN A 33 -1.38 15.21 -7.58
C GLN A 33 -1.73 13.77 -7.17
N GLY A 34 -2.93 13.58 -6.62
CA GLY A 34 -3.52 12.25 -6.48
C GLY A 34 -3.48 11.51 -7.82
N SER A 35 -3.24 10.20 -7.76
CA SER A 35 -3.11 9.34 -8.94
C SER A 35 -4.39 9.27 -9.78
N GLY A 36 -5.52 9.75 -9.23
CA GLY A 36 -6.86 9.61 -9.80
C GLY A 36 -7.47 8.23 -9.60
N HIS A 37 -6.68 7.25 -9.12
CA HIS A 37 -7.10 5.90 -8.85
C HIS A 37 -7.20 5.67 -7.33
N PRO A 38 -8.38 5.44 -6.76
CA PRO A 38 -8.56 5.47 -5.31
C PRO A 38 -7.75 4.42 -4.55
N LEU A 39 -7.47 3.27 -5.17
CA LEU A 39 -6.57 2.26 -4.57
C LEU A 39 -5.12 2.76 -4.46
N LEU A 40 -4.62 3.48 -5.46
CA LEU A 40 -3.26 4.03 -5.44
C LEU A 40 -3.17 5.21 -4.46
N ASP A 41 -4.21 6.03 -4.38
CA ASP A 41 -4.28 7.10 -3.37
C ASP A 41 -4.32 6.54 -1.95
N ALA A 42 -5.08 5.46 -1.71
CA ALA A 42 -5.09 4.77 -0.43
C ALA A 42 -3.76 4.06 -0.13
N ALA A 43 -3.10 3.49 -1.13
CA ALA A 43 -1.78 2.89 -1.02
C ALA A 43 -0.73 3.93 -0.56
N ALA A 44 -0.71 5.11 -1.19
CA ALA A 44 0.15 6.22 -0.79
C ALA A 44 -0.12 6.65 0.66
N ALA A 45 -1.40 6.80 1.03
CA ALA A 45 -1.79 7.16 2.39
C ALA A 45 -1.37 6.11 3.43
N LEU A 46 -1.47 4.82 3.11
CA LEU A 46 -1.00 3.74 3.98
C LEU A 46 0.51 3.81 4.21
N ALA A 47 1.30 4.05 3.15
CA ALA A 47 2.75 4.21 3.29
C ALA A 47 3.10 5.38 4.19
N GLU A 48 2.39 6.50 4.07
CA GLU A 48 2.59 7.66 4.93
C GLU A 48 2.23 7.38 6.38
N LEU A 49 1.12 6.69 6.64
CA LEU A 49 0.75 6.27 8.00
C LEU A 49 1.84 5.37 8.63
N HIS A 50 2.50 4.49 7.86
CA HIS A 50 3.63 3.71 8.38
C HIS A 50 4.87 4.55 8.70
N ARG A 51 5.11 5.65 7.97
CA ARG A 51 6.16 6.62 8.32
C ARG A 51 5.80 7.38 9.59
N LEU A 52 4.58 7.92 9.66
CA LEU A 52 4.04 8.65 10.82
C LEU A 52 4.02 7.79 12.08
N ARG A 53 3.65 6.51 11.97
CA ARG A 53 3.59 5.57 13.11
C ARG A 53 4.92 5.49 13.85
N ARG A 54 6.04 5.63 13.13
CA ARG A 54 7.39 5.62 13.70
C ARG A 54 7.82 6.97 14.24
N SER A 55 7.55 8.07 13.51
CA SER A 55 7.95 9.41 13.95
C SER A 55 7.08 9.93 15.11
N GLN A 56 5.86 9.39 15.28
CA GLN A 56 4.88 9.80 16.27
C GLN A 56 4.35 8.61 17.10
N PRO A 57 5.20 7.98 17.93
CA PRO A 57 4.79 6.80 18.71
C PRO A 57 3.65 7.10 19.71
N GLY A 58 3.45 8.36 20.12
CA GLY A 58 2.33 8.77 20.97
C GLY A 58 0.95 8.69 20.30
N HIS A 59 0.89 8.74 18.97
CA HIS A 59 -0.36 8.65 18.18
C HIS A 59 -0.61 7.24 17.63
N ALA A 60 0.00 6.26 18.28
CA ALA A 60 0.01 4.86 17.93
C ALA A 60 -1.35 4.29 17.50
N ALA A 61 -2.30 4.35 18.42
CA ALA A 61 -3.61 3.75 18.26
C ALA A 61 -4.42 4.44 17.16
N GLU A 62 -4.32 5.77 17.05
CA GLU A 62 -5.02 6.57 16.04
C GLU A 62 -4.52 6.21 14.63
N ILE A 63 -3.20 6.11 14.46
CA ILE A 63 -2.58 5.74 13.18
C ILE A 63 -2.92 4.29 12.80
N ASP A 64 -2.85 3.35 13.75
CA ASP A 64 -3.20 1.95 13.50
C ASP A 64 -4.68 1.78 13.17
N CYS A 65 -5.57 2.54 13.83
CA CYS A 65 -7.00 2.59 13.52
C CYS A 65 -7.21 3.11 12.10
N ARG A 66 -6.59 4.24 11.75
CA ARG A 66 -6.73 4.83 10.42
C ARG A 66 -6.22 3.92 9.30
N ARG A 67 -5.15 3.18 9.57
CA ARG A 67 -4.59 2.16 8.67
C ARG A 67 -5.60 1.02 8.43
N ALA A 68 -6.22 0.51 9.50
CA ALA A 68 -7.24 -0.52 9.39
C ALA A 68 -8.49 -0.04 8.64
N GLU A 69 -8.93 1.20 8.87
CA GLU A 69 -10.03 1.82 8.12
C GLU A 69 -9.74 1.93 6.62
N LEU A 70 -8.53 2.35 6.23
CA LEU A 70 -8.12 2.44 4.83
C LEU A 70 -8.04 1.06 4.17
N ALA A 71 -7.50 0.05 4.86
CA ALA A 71 -7.49 -1.32 4.38
C ALA A 71 -8.92 -1.85 4.14
N ALA A 72 -9.82 -1.64 5.09
CA ALA A 72 -11.23 -2.02 4.94
C ALA A 72 -11.93 -1.26 3.81
N ALA A 73 -11.58 0.01 3.58
CA ALA A 73 -12.11 0.80 2.47
C ALA A 73 -11.64 0.24 1.10
N ILE A 74 -10.38 -0.17 0.98
CA ILE A 74 -9.86 -0.84 -0.22
C ILE A 74 -10.63 -2.14 -0.48
N ASP A 75 -10.86 -2.95 0.55
CA ASP A 75 -11.66 -4.18 0.42
C ASP A 75 -13.11 -3.91 -0.01
N GLY A 76 -13.69 -2.79 0.43
CA GLY A 76 -15.02 -2.36 0.00
C GLY A 76 -15.08 -1.88 -1.46
N TRP A 77 -14.01 -1.28 -1.98
CA TRP A 77 -13.93 -0.82 -3.38
C TRP A 77 -13.67 -1.96 -4.35
N VAL A 78 -12.79 -2.88 -3.96
CA VAL A 78 -12.52 -4.09 -4.72
C VAL A 78 -13.71 -5.01 -4.49
N SER A 79 -14.76 -4.81 -5.30
CA SER A 79 -16.01 -5.58 -5.25
C SER A 79 -15.66 -7.05 -5.27
N ALA A 80 -15.69 -7.67 -4.09
CA ALA A 80 -15.11 -8.96 -3.87
C ALA A 80 -15.83 -9.99 -4.74
N GLU A 81 -15.11 -10.58 -5.70
CA GLU A 81 -15.35 -11.98 -5.98
C GLU A 81 -15.19 -12.72 -4.64
N PRO A 82 -16.22 -13.44 -4.15
CA PRO A 82 -16.30 -13.96 -2.79
C PRO A 82 -15.34 -15.15 -2.51
N ARG A 83 -14.21 -15.24 -3.22
CA ARG A 83 -13.34 -16.44 -3.26
C ARG A 83 -11.88 -16.17 -2.90
N ARG A 84 -11.50 -14.95 -2.51
CA ARG A 84 -10.10 -14.66 -2.15
C ARG A 84 -9.85 -14.97 -0.67
N PRO A 85 -8.90 -15.84 -0.33
CA PRO A 85 -8.58 -16.18 1.06
C PRO A 85 -7.88 -15.04 1.82
N GLU A 86 -7.41 -14.01 1.13
CA GLU A 86 -6.69 -12.86 1.68
C GLU A 86 -7.34 -11.54 1.26
N SER A 87 -7.46 -10.62 2.23
CA SER A 87 -7.98 -9.25 2.03
C SER A 87 -7.01 -8.45 1.16
N VAL A 88 -7.54 -7.77 0.13
CA VAL A 88 -6.74 -6.95 -0.78
C VAL A 88 -6.18 -5.74 -0.05
N GLY A 89 -7.01 -5.08 0.77
CA GLY A 89 -6.59 -3.97 1.61
C GLY A 89 -5.52 -4.35 2.62
N GLY A 90 -5.67 -5.51 3.27
CA GLY A 90 -4.66 -6.06 4.17
C GLY A 90 -3.34 -6.40 3.44
N PHE A 91 -3.42 -6.88 2.20
CA PHE A 91 -2.22 -7.12 1.39
C PHE A 91 -1.49 -5.81 1.07
N VAL A 92 -2.21 -4.81 0.57
CA VAL A 92 -1.66 -3.48 0.24
C VAL A 92 -1.05 -2.82 1.48
N ASP A 93 -1.69 -2.94 2.64
CA ASP A 93 -1.14 -2.42 3.90
C ASP A 93 0.20 -3.06 4.28
N ARG A 94 0.34 -4.39 4.13
CA ARG A 94 1.61 -5.07 4.37
C ARG A 94 2.70 -4.68 3.37
N MET A 95 2.34 -4.47 2.09
CA MET A 95 3.28 -3.95 1.09
C MET A 95 3.75 -2.55 1.45
N ALA A 96 2.84 -1.67 1.86
CA ALA A 96 3.16 -0.32 2.31
C ALA A 96 4.10 -0.34 3.52
N ALA A 97 3.85 -1.22 4.49
CA ALA A 97 4.71 -1.43 5.66
C ALA A 97 6.13 -1.87 5.27
N ALA A 98 6.23 -2.86 4.37
CA ALA A 98 7.50 -3.39 3.89
C ALA A 98 8.29 -2.33 3.11
N HIS A 99 7.62 -1.59 2.23
CA HIS A 99 8.23 -0.48 1.49
C HIS A 99 8.73 0.61 2.44
N ALA A 100 7.89 1.11 3.35
CA ALA A 100 8.30 2.13 4.32
C ALA A 100 9.43 1.66 5.24
N HIS A 101 9.56 0.34 5.49
CA HIS A 101 10.68 -0.21 6.24
C HIS A 101 11.97 -0.26 5.42
N ALA A 102 11.91 -0.74 4.17
CA ALA A 102 13.04 -0.84 3.27
C ALA A 102 13.59 0.55 2.88
N ASP A 103 12.71 1.48 2.54
CA ASP A 103 13.04 2.86 2.21
C ASP A 103 13.75 3.57 3.38
N ARG A 104 13.26 3.38 4.62
CA ARG A 104 13.94 3.91 5.81
C ARG A 104 15.35 3.37 5.97
N LEU A 105 15.58 2.09 5.69
CA LEU A 105 16.91 1.50 5.85
C LEU A 105 17.91 2.11 4.85
N LEU A 106 17.48 2.46 3.63
CA LEU A 106 18.32 3.19 2.68
C LEU A 106 18.73 4.59 3.16
N HIS A 107 17.86 5.25 3.94
CA HIS A 107 18.11 6.59 4.46
C HIS A 107 18.72 6.61 5.87
N SER A 108 19.16 5.45 6.37
CA SER A 108 19.82 5.33 7.68
C SER A 108 21.33 5.17 7.51
N ASP A 109 22.09 5.40 8.58
CA ASP A 109 23.56 5.23 8.60
C ASP A 109 24.03 3.75 8.54
N ILE A 110 23.15 2.85 8.10
CA ILE A 110 23.44 1.42 7.96
C ILE A 110 24.08 1.19 6.58
N ASP A 111 25.10 0.33 6.52
CA ASP A 111 25.72 -0.07 5.26
C ASP A 111 24.69 -0.74 4.33
N ILE A 112 24.67 -0.38 3.06
CA ILE A 112 23.79 -0.98 2.05
C ILE A 112 24.04 -2.50 1.92
N ALA A 113 25.26 -2.96 2.22
CA ALA A 113 25.63 -4.38 2.24
C ALA A 113 25.16 -5.13 3.50
N ASP A 114 24.51 -4.46 4.47
CA ASP A 114 23.99 -5.09 5.68
C ASP A 114 22.84 -6.04 5.34
N ASP A 115 22.87 -7.25 5.91
CA ASP A 115 21.85 -8.29 5.72
C ASP A 115 20.42 -7.79 6.01
N ARG A 116 20.26 -6.80 6.90
CA ARG A 116 18.95 -6.20 7.21
C ARG A 116 18.38 -5.40 6.03
N VAL A 117 19.24 -4.70 5.29
CA VAL A 117 18.85 -3.97 4.07
C VAL A 117 18.40 -4.99 3.03
N HIS A 118 19.21 -6.03 2.80
CA HIS A 118 18.87 -7.12 1.88
C HIS A 118 17.56 -7.83 2.24
N ALA A 119 17.36 -8.19 3.51
CA ALA A 119 16.16 -8.85 3.98
C ALA A 119 14.90 -7.99 3.79
N ALA A 120 15.00 -6.67 4.00
CA ALA A 120 13.89 -5.75 3.81
C ALA A 120 13.47 -5.65 2.34
N TRP A 121 14.42 -5.49 1.43
CA TRP A 121 14.15 -5.43 -0.02
C TRP A 121 13.67 -6.78 -0.56
N HIS A 122 14.24 -7.89 -0.11
CA HIS A 122 13.79 -9.23 -0.47
C HIS A 122 12.34 -9.47 -0.03
N ARG A 123 11.97 -9.05 1.18
CA ARG A 123 10.58 -9.14 1.66
C ARG A 123 9.62 -8.32 0.79
N LEU A 124 10.02 -7.13 0.36
CA LEU A 124 9.19 -6.31 -0.53
C LEU A 124 9.01 -6.97 -1.91
N ALA A 125 10.08 -7.54 -2.47
CA ALA A 125 10.02 -8.28 -3.74
C ALA A 125 9.08 -9.48 -3.65
N ALA A 126 9.20 -10.29 -2.60
CA ALA A 126 8.31 -11.44 -2.37
C ALA A 126 6.82 -11.04 -2.26
N LEU A 127 6.52 -9.88 -1.66
CA LEU A 127 5.16 -9.35 -1.62
C LEU A 127 4.69 -8.84 -3.00
N ALA A 128 5.57 -8.27 -3.81
CA ALA A 128 5.24 -7.85 -5.17
C ALA A 128 4.93 -9.04 -6.09
N ASP A 129 5.67 -10.13 -5.96
CA ASP A 129 5.39 -11.39 -6.65
C ASP A 129 4.03 -11.97 -6.23
N ALA A 130 3.79 -12.06 -4.92
CA ALA A 130 2.51 -12.54 -4.40
C ALA A 130 1.32 -11.64 -4.78
N TRP A 131 1.51 -10.31 -4.93
CA TRP A 131 0.48 -9.42 -5.49
C TRP A 131 0.18 -9.75 -6.95
N THR A 132 1.21 -10.06 -7.74
CA THR A 132 1.09 -10.41 -9.15
C THR A 132 0.27 -11.69 -9.31
N ASP A 133 0.57 -12.71 -8.51
CA ASP A 133 -0.20 -13.95 -8.42
C ASP A 133 -1.64 -13.69 -7.97
N LEU A 134 -1.82 -12.86 -6.93
CA LEU A 134 -3.14 -12.47 -6.42
C LEU A 134 -3.97 -11.83 -7.53
N THR A 135 -3.43 -10.85 -8.25
CA THR A 135 -4.17 -10.16 -9.33
C THR A 135 -4.38 -11.01 -10.58
N GLY A 136 -3.76 -12.20 -10.68
CA GLY A 136 -3.87 -13.08 -11.84
C GLY A 136 -3.21 -12.49 -13.09
N ARG A 137 -2.33 -11.50 -12.93
CA ARG A 137 -1.53 -10.93 -14.03
C ARG A 137 -0.20 -11.66 -14.08
N THR A 138 -0.11 -12.81 -14.75
CA THR A 138 1.20 -13.32 -15.18
C THR A 138 1.89 -12.32 -16.11
N PRO A 139 3.23 -12.21 -16.09
CA PRO A 139 3.99 -11.24 -16.88
C PRO A 139 3.73 -11.33 -18.38
#